data_AF-A0A926KWH7-F1
#
_entry.id   AF-A0A926KWH7-F1
#
_cell.length_a   1.000
_cell.length_b   1.000
_cell.length_c   1.000
_cell.angle_alpha   90.00
_cell.angle_beta   90.00
_cell.angle_gamma   90.00
#
_symmetry.space_group_name_H-M   'P 1'
#
loop_
_entity.id
_entity.type
_entity.pdbx_description
1 polymer ?
#
loop_
_entity_poly.entity_id
_entity_poly.type
_entity_poly.pdbx_seq_one_letter_code
_entity_poly.pdbx_strand_id
1 'polypeptide(L)' 'MIVYDIVVNGEIKETIKPRKNRLKEIYAYMQEQTKLMKAKYGENVKIKGRMVY' A
#
# COMPACT_ATOMS: atom_id res chain seq x y z
N MET A 1 -0.10 -6.79 -13.41
CA MET A 1 -0.31 -5.54 -12.64
C MET A 1 0.01 -5.74 -11.15
N ILE A 2 0.92 -4.95 -10.56
CA ILE A 2 1.18 -5.01 -9.12
C ILE A 2 0.08 -4.24 -8.39
N VAL A 3 -0.50 -4.84 -7.36
CA VAL A 3 -1.45 -4.20 -6.44
C VAL A 3 -0.94 -4.36 -5.01
N TYR A 4 -1.22 -3.40 -4.15
CA TYR A 4 -0.80 -3.43 -2.75
C TYR A 4 -2.04 -3.39 -1.87
N ASP A 5 -2.33 -4.49 -1.19
CA ASP A 5 -3.36 -4.54 -0.17
C ASP A 5 -2.80 -3.99 1.15
N ILE A 6 -3.49 -3.02 1.72
CA ILE A 6 -3.17 -2.48 3.03
C ILE A 6 -4.08 -3.12 4.06
N VAL A 7 -3.48 -3.96 4.89
CA VAL A 7 -4.11 -4.69 5.97
C VAL A 7 -3.90 -3.94 7.28
N VAL A 8 -4.98 -3.57 7.94
CA VAL A 8 -4.99 -2.86 9.22
C VAL A 8 -5.83 -3.68 10.20
N ASN A 9 -5.26 -4.04 11.35
CA ASN A 9 -5.94 -4.89 12.35
C ASN A 9 -6.51 -6.22 11.79
N GLY A 10 -5.90 -6.75 10.73
CA GLY A 10 -6.36 -8.00 10.10
C GLY A 10 -7.43 -7.80 9.03
N GLU A 11 -7.93 -6.58 8.83
CA GLU A 11 -8.87 -6.24 7.76
C GLU A 11 -8.16 -5.55 6.60
N ILE A 12 -8.50 -5.93 5.37
CA ILE A 12 -8.06 -5.22 4.17
C ILE A 12 -8.87 -3.93 4.11
N LYS A 13 -8.24 -2.79 4.41
CA LYS A 13 -8.92 -1.49 4.36
C LYS A 13 -8.85 -0.85 2.99
N GLU A 14 -7.70 -0.93 2.32
CA GLU A 14 -7.51 -0.29 1.01
C GLU A 14 -6.62 -1.14 0.12
N THR A 15 -6.95 -1.17 -1.18
CA THR A 15 -6.10 -1.76 -2.22
C THR A 15 -5.54 -0.63 -3.08
N ILE A 16 -4.24 -0.40 -2.96
CA ILE A 16 -3.50 0.53 -3.80
C ILE A 16 -3.20 -0.12 -5.14
N LYS A 17 -3.68 0.51 -6.22
CA LYS A 17 -3.29 0.21 -7.59
C LYS A 17 -2.36 1.31 -8.10
N PRO A 18 -1.05 1.07 -8.22
CA PRO A 18 -0.16 2.00 -8.91
C PRO A 18 -0.64 2.17 -10.37
N ARG A 19 -1.05 3.39 -10.73
CA ARG A 19 -1.41 3.76 -12.11
C ARG A 19 -0.21 3.83 -13.05
N LYS A 20 1.01 3.86 -12.51
CA LYS A 20 2.26 4.01 -13.27
C LYS A 20 3.16 2.80 -13.02
N ASN A 21 3.83 2.32 -14.06
CA ASN A 21 4.68 1.13 -14.01
C ASN A 21 6.12 1.43 -13.53
N ARG A 22 6.47 2.69 -13.27
CA ARG A 22 7.83 3.07 -12.89
C ARG A 22 8.04 2.83 -11.39
N LEU A 23 8.89 1.87 -11.05
CA LEU A 23 9.22 1.46 -9.68
C LEU A 23 9.49 2.63 -8.72
N LYS A 24 10.21 3.66 -9.16
CA LYS A 24 10.55 4.84 -8.34
C LYS A 24 9.31 5.61 -7.89
N GLU A 25 8.32 5.77 -8.78
CA GLU A 25 7.07 6.45 -8.45
C GLU A 25 6.17 5.60 -7.56
N ILE A 26 6.14 4.29 -7.81
CA ILE A 26 5.43 3.34 -6.93
C ILE A 26 6.01 3.39 -5.53
N TYR A 27 7.34 3.38 -5.41
CA TYR A 27 8.02 3.46 -4.13
C TYR A 27 7.73 4.76 -3.39
N ALA A 28 7.83 5.91 -4.06
CA ALA A 28 7.51 7.21 -3.46
C ALA A 28 6.04 7.27 -2.99
N TYR A 29 5.11 6.83 -3.84
CA TYR A 29 3.68 6.77 -3.51
C TYR A 29 3.40 5.84 -2.32
N MET A 30 4.02 4.65 -2.30
CA MET A 30 3.88 3.70 -1.20
C MET A 30 4.47 4.26 0.09
N GLN A 31 5.56 5.02 0.04
CA GLN A 31 6.18 5.64 1.21
C GLN A 31 5.27 6.71 1.82
N GLU A 32 4.67 7.57 0.99
CA GLU A 32 3.68 8.56 1.43
C GLU A 32 2.42 7.89 2.01
N GLN A 33 1.88 6.90 1.31
CA GLN A 33 0.71 6.14 1.77
C GLN A 33 0.99 5.39 3.07
N THR A 34 2.18 4.81 3.24
CA THR A 34 2.58 4.16 4.50
C THR A 34 2.59 5.16 5.66
N LYS A 35 3.08 6.38 5.42
CA LYS A 35 3.14 7.43 6.45
C LYS A 35 1.74 7.89 6.84
N LEU A 36 0.86 8.09 5.85
CA LEU A 36 -0.56 8.43 6.07
C LEU A 36 -1.31 7.30 6.78
N MET A 37 -1.09 6.05 6.37
CA MET A 37 -1.72 4.87 6.96
C MET A 37 -1.26 4.66 8.40
N LYS A 38 0.03 4.83 8.70
CA LYS A 38 0.55 4.79 10.08
C LYS A 38 -0.03 5.91 10.94
N ALA A 39 -0.20 7.11 10.40
CA ALA A 39 -0.84 8.22 11.12
C ALA A 39 -2.33 7.97 11.36
N LYS A 40 -3.04 7.37 10.40
CA LYS A 40 -4.49 7.12 10.46
C LYS A 40 -4.87 5.89 11.27
N TYR A 41 -4.04 4.85 11.26
CA TYR A 41 -4.35 3.54 11.82
C TYR A 41 -3.36 3.02 12.88
N GLY A 42 -2.31 3.78 13.19
CA GLY A 42 -1.28 3.41 14.16
C GLY A 42 -0.21 2.47 13.58
N GLU A 43 0.61 1.89 14.45
CA GLU A 43 1.76 1.06 14.03
C GLU A 43 1.38 -0.29 13.38
N ASN A 44 0.12 -0.72 13.48
CA ASN A 44 -0.35 -2.04 13.03
C ASN A 44 -0.77 -2.08 11.55
N VAL A 45 -0.05 -1.38 10.68
CA VAL A 45 -0.29 -1.38 9.24
C VAL A 45 0.63 -2.41 8.58
N LYS A 46 0.03 -3.42 7.94
CA LYS A 46 0.74 -4.40 7.10
C LYS A 46 0.43 -4.13 5.64
N ILE A 47 1.47 -3.96 4.84
CA ILE A 47 1.35 -3.76 3.40
C ILE A 47 1.69 -5.09 2.73
N LYS A 48 0.75 -5.61 1.93
CA LYS A 48 0.90 -6.87 1.22
C LYS A 48 0.85 -6.61 -0.29
N GLY A 49 1.99 -6.74 -0.96
CA GLY A 49 2.04 -6.69 -2.41
C GLY A 49 1.52 -7.98 -3.03
N ARG A 50 0.65 -7.88 -4.03
CA ARG A 50 0.21 -8.99 -4.88
C ARG A 50 0.45 -8.63 -6.34
N MET A 51 0.98 -9.56 -7.11
CA MET A 51 0.98 -9.47 -8.57
C MET A 51 -0.29 -10.11 -9.09
N VAL A 52 -1.13 -9.32 -9.75
CA VAL A 52 -2.29 -9.78 -10.50
C VAL A 52 -1.84 -9.90 -11.96
N TYR A 53 -2.06 -11.04 -12.62
CA TYR A 53 -1.68 -11.23 -14.02
C TYR A 53 -2.71 -10.58 -14.94
#